data_AF-L8WMW0-F1
#
_entry.id   AF-L8WMW0-F1
#
_cell.length_a   1.000
_cell.length_b   1.000
_cell.length_c   1.000
_cell.angle_alpha   90.00
_cell.angle_beta   90.00
_cell.angle_gamma   90.00
#
_symmetry.space_group_name_H-M   'P 1'
#
loop_
_entity.id
_entity.type
_entity.pdbx_description
1 polymer ?
#
loop_
_entity_poly.entity_id
_entity_poly.type
_entity_poly.pdbx_seq_one_letter_code
_entity_poly.pdbx_strand_id
1 'polypeptide(L)'
;MPIVTDSIIVNMEFGTGAVKITPAHDPNDYEVGTRHNLEFINILNDDGTLNENAGERFKGMKRFHARRAVVDALKELGLYVEQKDNPMQIPICAKSGDIIEPVMKPQWWVNCKPLAEEAIKLVNWPSPPRHPRPNGTAGSKTSKTGVFLVNCGGVTVVPHILSISKERIKTYVSRAIRLCMY
;
A
#
# COMPACT_ATOMS: atom_id res chain seq x y z
N MET A 1 2.49 -20.84 4.30
CA MET A 1 1.69 -19.59 4.32
C MET A 1 0.24 -19.96 4.53
N PRO A 2 -0.48 -19.29 5.43
CA PRO A 2 -1.89 -19.55 5.69
C PRO A 2 -2.78 -19.05 4.54
N ILE A 3 -3.97 -19.62 4.43
CA ILE A 3 -5.08 -19.06 3.62
C ILE A 3 -6.06 -18.46 4.63
N VAL A 4 -6.39 -17.18 4.45
CA VAL A 4 -7.33 -16.47 5.32
C VAL A 4 -8.54 -16.03 4.51
N THR A 5 -9.71 -16.05 5.14
CA THR A 5 -10.95 -15.55 4.55
C THR A 5 -11.23 -14.16 5.10
N ASP A 6 -11.29 -13.15 4.23
CA ASP A 6 -11.59 -11.77 4.61
C ASP A 6 -12.67 -11.21 3.67
N SER A 7 -13.78 -10.76 4.24
CA SER A 7 -14.94 -10.29 3.49
C SER A 7 -14.83 -8.83 3.02
N ILE A 8 -13.78 -8.11 3.42
CA ILE A 8 -13.61 -6.69 3.14
C ILE A 8 -12.68 -6.48 1.95
N ILE A 9 -11.50 -7.13 1.95
CA ILE A 9 -10.49 -6.89 0.91
C ILE A 9 -10.71 -7.71 -0.37
N VAL A 10 -11.44 -8.83 -0.28
CA VAL A 10 -11.62 -9.76 -1.40
C VAL A 10 -12.89 -9.42 -2.16
N ASN A 11 -12.73 -9.04 -3.43
CA ASN A 11 -13.82 -8.98 -4.39
C ASN A 11 -13.82 -10.25 -5.25
N MET A 12 -14.87 -11.06 -5.13
CA MET A 12 -15.02 -12.33 -5.86
C MET A 12 -15.25 -12.14 -7.37
N GLU A 13 -15.72 -10.97 -7.78
CA GLU A 13 -15.96 -10.63 -9.20
C GLU A 13 -14.69 -10.16 -9.91
N PHE A 14 -13.64 -9.82 -9.14
CA PHE A 14 -12.40 -9.29 -9.68
C PHE A 14 -11.27 -10.33 -9.66
N GLY A 15 -10.61 -10.51 -10.81
CA GLY A 15 -9.49 -11.44 -10.94
C GLY A 15 -9.90 -12.87 -10.65
N THR A 16 -9.13 -13.58 -9.82
CA THR A 16 -9.49 -14.92 -9.37
C THR A 16 -10.37 -14.93 -8.12
N GLY A 17 -10.62 -13.78 -7.48
CA GLY A 17 -11.23 -13.77 -6.15
C GLY A 17 -10.31 -14.31 -5.04
N ALA A 18 -8.99 -14.29 -5.27
CA ALA A 18 -7.95 -14.51 -4.27
C ALA A 18 -6.86 -13.44 -4.45
N VAL A 19 -6.39 -12.88 -3.34
CA VAL A 19 -5.44 -11.75 -3.34
C VAL A 19 -4.23 -12.11 -2.49
N LYS A 20 -3.03 -11.74 -2.93
CA LYS A 20 -1.82 -11.86 -2.09
C LYS A 20 -1.87 -10.77 -1.02
N ILE A 21 -1.52 -11.11 0.22
CA ILE A 21 -1.51 -10.17 1.34
C ILE A 21 -0.09 -9.92 1.79
N THR A 22 0.29 -8.64 1.86
CA THR A 22 1.64 -8.18 2.17
C THR A 22 1.65 -6.99 3.14
N PRO A 23 1.41 -7.25 4.45
CA PRO A 23 1.04 -6.20 5.42
C PRO A 23 2.06 -5.08 5.64
N ALA A 24 3.33 -5.29 5.27
CA ALA A 24 4.39 -4.31 5.46
C ALA A 24 4.52 -3.27 4.31
N HIS A 25 3.84 -3.49 3.17
CA HIS A 25 3.99 -2.65 1.97
C HIS A 25 2.66 -2.38 1.24
N ASP A 26 1.52 -2.52 1.90
CA ASP A 26 0.26 -2.00 1.38
C ASP A 26 -0.64 -1.65 2.58
N PRO A 27 -1.24 -0.43 2.62
CA PRO A 27 -2.11 -0.04 3.72
C PRO A 27 -3.37 -0.91 3.88
N ASN A 28 -3.94 -1.43 2.80
CA ASN A 28 -5.10 -2.33 2.87
C ASN A 28 -4.68 -3.69 3.45
N ASP A 29 -3.54 -4.20 2.99
CA ASP A 29 -2.96 -5.43 3.51
C ASP A 29 -2.55 -5.30 4.99
N TYR A 30 -2.14 -4.10 5.42
CA TYR A 30 -1.81 -3.82 6.82
C TYR A 30 -3.01 -4.06 7.74
N GLU A 31 -4.19 -3.56 7.36
CA GLU A 31 -5.41 -3.76 8.14
C GLU A 31 -5.79 -5.24 8.20
N VAL A 32 -5.71 -5.96 7.08
CA VAL A 32 -5.95 -7.41 7.01
C VAL A 32 -4.96 -8.14 7.92
N GLY A 33 -3.68 -7.80 7.84
CA GLY A 33 -2.63 -8.37 8.67
C GLY A 33 -2.90 -8.17 10.15
N THR A 34 -3.42 -7.00 10.53
CA THR A 34 -3.80 -6.71 11.91
C THR A 34 -5.02 -7.53 12.35
N ARG A 35 -6.09 -7.58 11.54
CA ARG A 35 -7.33 -8.33 11.86
C ARG A 35 -7.09 -9.83 12.00
N HIS A 36 -6.20 -10.39 11.18
CA HIS A 36 -5.92 -11.83 11.13
C HIS A 36 -4.61 -12.21 11.80
N ASN A 37 -3.96 -11.28 12.51
CA ASN A 37 -2.70 -11.49 13.23
C ASN A 37 -1.60 -12.14 12.35
N LEU A 38 -1.42 -11.59 11.14
CA LEU A 38 -0.40 -12.02 10.19
C LEU A 38 0.96 -11.40 10.51
N GLU A 39 2.01 -12.06 10.05
CA GLU A 39 3.38 -11.55 10.20
C GLU A 39 3.64 -10.36 9.24
N PHE A 40 4.35 -9.36 9.75
CA PHE A 40 4.73 -8.16 9.01
C PHE A 40 6.21 -8.24 8.59
N ILE A 41 6.44 -8.64 7.34
CA ILE A 41 7.80 -8.85 6.80
C ILE A 41 8.18 -7.69 5.87
N ASN A 42 9.17 -6.88 6.27
CA ASN A 42 9.76 -5.86 5.41
C ASN A 42 10.84 -6.47 4.49
N ILE A 43 10.78 -6.13 3.19
CA ILE A 43 11.72 -6.60 2.15
C ILE A 43 12.58 -5.47 1.57
N LEU A 44 12.32 -4.21 1.95
CA LEU A 44 13.00 -3.04 1.42
C LEU A 44 14.00 -2.47 2.43
N ASN A 45 15.18 -2.14 1.94
CA ASN A 45 16.15 -1.29 2.61
C ASN A 45 15.74 0.19 2.47
N ASP A 46 16.37 1.05 3.27
CA ASP A 46 16.12 2.51 3.25
C ASP A 46 16.48 3.19 1.92
N ASP A 47 17.38 2.58 1.14
CA ASP A 47 17.79 3.05 -0.18
C ASP A 47 16.89 2.53 -1.33
N GLY A 48 15.82 1.80 -1.00
CA GLY A 48 14.88 1.21 -1.95
C GLY A 48 15.41 -0.02 -2.70
N THR A 49 16.50 -0.62 -2.24
CA THR A 49 16.94 -1.96 -2.67
C THR A 49 16.29 -3.05 -1.84
N LEU A 50 16.28 -4.28 -2.35
CA LEU A 50 15.76 -5.43 -1.63
C LEU A 50 16.77 -5.99 -0.61
N ASN A 51 16.29 -6.39 0.57
CA ASN A 51 17.09 -7.01 1.63
C ASN A 51 17.10 -8.55 1.53
N GLU A 52 17.66 -9.25 2.52
CA GLU A 52 17.70 -10.72 2.56
C GLU A 52 16.32 -11.40 2.58
N ASN A 53 15.26 -10.71 3.00
CA ASN A 53 13.90 -11.24 3.00
C ASN A 53 13.31 -11.37 1.59
N ALA A 54 13.96 -10.80 0.58
CA ALA A 54 13.61 -11.02 -0.82
C ALA A 54 14.35 -12.22 -1.46
N GLY A 55 15.14 -12.97 -0.68
CA GLY A 55 15.93 -14.10 -1.18
C GLY A 55 17.20 -13.68 -1.94
N GLU A 56 18.18 -14.58 -1.98
CA GLU A 56 19.53 -14.28 -2.52
C GLU A 56 19.52 -13.84 -3.99
N ARG A 57 18.58 -14.36 -4.80
CA ARG A 57 18.46 -13.99 -6.22
C ARG A 57 18.08 -12.52 -6.42
N PHE A 58 17.37 -11.89 -5.47
CA PHE A 58 16.83 -10.53 -5.63
C PHE A 58 17.43 -9.51 -4.67
N LYS A 59 18.18 -9.97 -3.67
CA LYS A 59 18.88 -9.11 -2.71
C LYS A 59 19.75 -8.08 -3.44
N GLY A 60 19.67 -6.82 -3.00
CA GLY A 60 20.39 -5.68 -3.57
C GLY A 60 19.78 -5.11 -4.86
N MET A 61 18.79 -5.77 -5.47
CA MET A 61 18.13 -5.22 -6.66
C MET A 61 17.23 -4.03 -6.30
N LYS A 62 17.14 -3.04 -7.19
CA LYS A 62 16.10 -1.99 -7.12
C LYS A 62 14.75 -2.57 -7.51
N ARG A 63 13.69 -2.07 -6.87
CA ARG A 63 12.29 -2.54 -6.98
C ARG A 63 11.81 -2.82 -8.41
N PHE A 64 12.03 -1.93 -9.38
CA PHE A 64 11.55 -2.13 -10.76
C PHE A 64 12.34 -3.19 -11.53
N HIS A 65 13.64 -3.34 -11.24
CA HIS A 65 14.44 -4.42 -11.82
C HIS A 65 14.05 -5.76 -11.20
N ALA A 66 13.82 -5.78 -9.89
CA ALA A 66 13.34 -6.96 -9.20
C ALA A 66 11.99 -7.43 -9.73
N ARG A 67 11.03 -6.53 -9.98
CA ARG A 67 9.73 -6.85 -10.60
C ARG A 67 9.87 -7.64 -11.89
N ARG A 68 10.74 -7.19 -12.81
CA ARG A 68 10.97 -7.89 -14.07
C ARG A 68 11.62 -9.26 -13.84
N ALA A 69 12.65 -9.30 -13.00
CA ALA A 69 13.35 -10.55 -12.69
C ALA A 69 12.46 -11.59 -11.98
N VAL A 70 11.50 -11.15 -11.16
CA VAL A 70 10.46 -12.00 -10.55
C VAL A 70 9.60 -12.64 -11.62
N VAL A 71 9.11 -11.85 -12.59
CA VAL A 71 8.28 -12.36 -13.69
C VAL A 71 9.03 -13.40 -14.51
N ASP A 72 10.29 -13.14 -14.84
CA ASP A 72 11.12 -14.08 -15.59
C ASP A 72 11.37 -15.37 -14.79
N ALA A 73 11.66 -15.27 -13.50
CA ALA A 73 11.79 -16.43 -12.61
C ALA A 73 10.49 -17.25 -12.53
N LEU A 74 9.33 -16.61 -12.48
CA LEU A 74 8.04 -17.30 -12.48
C LEU A 74 7.76 -18.03 -13.80
N LYS A 75 8.21 -17.47 -14.93
CA LYS A 75 8.12 -18.12 -16.25
C LYS A 75 9.05 -19.32 -16.35
N GLU A 76 10.31 -19.19 -15.90
CA GLU A 76 11.28 -20.29 -15.84
C GLU A 76 10.75 -21.48 -15.03
N LEU A 77 10.03 -21.20 -13.94
CA LEU A 77 9.43 -22.21 -13.07
C LEU A 77 8.07 -22.75 -13.57
N GLY A 78 7.53 -22.23 -14.67
CA GLY A 78 6.22 -22.64 -15.18
C GLY A 78 5.04 -22.30 -14.25
N LEU A 79 5.22 -21.29 -13.38
CA LEU A 79 4.21 -20.80 -12.43
C LEU A 79 3.46 -19.56 -12.93
N TYR A 80 4.02 -18.88 -13.93
CA TYR A 80 3.40 -17.73 -14.57
C TYR A 80 2.20 -18.14 -15.43
N VAL A 81 1.05 -17.49 -15.23
CA VAL A 81 -0.20 -17.82 -15.94
C VAL A 81 -0.51 -16.78 -17.01
N GLU A 82 -0.76 -15.52 -16.61
CA GLU A 82 -1.15 -14.45 -17.53
C GLU A 82 -0.71 -13.07 -17.01
N GLN A 83 -0.64 -12.09 -17.92
CA GLN A 83 -0.59 -10.66 -17.62
C GLN A 83 -1.74 -9.97 -18.32
N LYS A 84 -2.38 -9.03 -17.63
CA LYS A 84 -3.40 -8.17 -18.20
C LYS A 84 -3.13 -6.73 -17.76
N ASP A 85 -3.41 -5.80 -18.66
CA ASP A 85 -3.35 -4.38 -18.33
C ASP A 85 -4.43 -4.04 -17.31
N ASN A 86 -4.03 -3.34 -16.26
CA ASN A 86 -4.92 -2.95 -15.17
C ASN A 86 -4.70 -1.46 -14.88
N PRO A 87 -5.72 -0.60 -14.99
CA PRO A 87 -5.60 0.79 -14.58
C PRO A 87 -5.39 0.86 -13.06
N MET A 88 -4.35 1.58 -12.63
CA MET A 88 -3.99 1.71 -11.22
C MET A 88 -3.80 3.18 -10.85
N GLN A 89 -4.06 3.51 -9.59
CA GLN A 89 -3.65 4.79 -9.01
C GLN A 89 -2.26 4.65 -8.42
N ILE A 90 -1.30 5.44 -8.91
CA ILE A 90 0.09 5.37 -8.45
C ILE A 90 0.41 6.66 -7.68
N PRO A 91 0.79 6.58 -6.40
CA PRO A 91 1.17 7.75 -5.63
C PRO A 91 2.53 8.28 -6.10
N ILE A 92 2.58 9.59 -6.40
CA ILE A 92 3.79 10.28 -6.88
C ILE A 92 4.18 11.34 -5.86
N CYS A 93 5.48 11.42 -5.57
CA CYS A 93 6.05 12.47 -4.74
C CYS A 93 5.93 13.82 -5.45
N ALA A 94 5.22 14.77 -4.85
CA ALA A 94 5.01 16.09 -5.43
C ALA A 94 6.31 16.89 -5.64
N LYS A 95 7.39 16.53 -4.92
CA LYS A 95 8.69 17.23 -5.00
C LYS A 95 9.64 16.59 -6.01
N SER A 96 9.89 15.28 -5.89
CA SER A 96 10.85 14.58 -6.74
C SER A 96 10.23 14.02 -8.02
N GLY A 97 8.90 13.86 -8.07
CA GLY A 97 8.23 13.15 -9.15
C GLY A 97 8.41 11.62 -9.13
N ASP A 98 9.11 11.07 -8.13
CA ASP A 98 9.30 9.62 -8.00
C ASP A 98 8.06 8.95 -7.39
N ILE A 99 7.90 7.64 -7.65
CA ILE A 99 6.82 6.81 -7.12
C ILE A 99 7.05 6.57 -5.63
N ILE A 100 6.00 6.79 -4.83
CA ILE A 100 6.04 6.59 -3.38
C ILE A 100 5.83 5.11 -3.07
N GLU A 101 6.75 4.54 -2.31
CA GLU A 101 6.64 3.18 -1.79
C GLU A 101 6.13 3.21 -0.35
N PRO A 102 5.05 2.47 -0.02
CA PRO A 102 4.66 2.24 1.36
C PRO A 102 5.70 1.34 2.05
N VAL A 103 6.30 1.83 3.13
CA VAL A 103 7.25 1.06 3.94
C VAL A 103 6.90 1.24 5.41
N MET A 104 6.81 0.13 6.13
CA MET A 104 6.62 0.17 7.56
C MET A 104 7.89 0.68 8.27
N LYS A 105 7.76 1.82 8.95
CA LYS A 105 8.83 2.39 9.78
C LYS A 105 8.27 2.93 11.10
N PRO A 106 9.07 2.87 12.18
CA PRO A 106 8.76 3.63 13.37
C PRO A 106 8.79 5.11 13.02
N GLN A 107 7.67 5.78 13.24
CA GLN A 107 7.48 7.20 12.93
C GLN A 107 6.64 7.82 14.02
N TRP A 108 6.72 9.14 14.15
CA TRP A 108 5.84 9.88 15.06
C TRP A 108 4.58 10.37 14.31
N TRP A 109 3.39 10.22 14.90
CA TRP A 109 2.07 10.34 14.20
C TRP A 109 0.91 11.16 14.86
N VAL A 110 0.72 12.49 14.73
CA VAL A 110 -0.25 13.21 15.63
C VAL A 110 -1.65 12.57 15.71
N ASN A 111 -2.18 12.35 16.93
CA ASN A 111 -3.60 12.02 17.13
C ASN A 111 -4.46 13.23 16.76
N CYS A 112 -4.89 13.27 15.49
CA CYS A 112 -5.69 14.36 14.96
C CYS A 112 -7.17 14.29 15.36
N LYS A 113 -7.67 13.20 15.96
CA LYS A 113 -9.11 13.08 16.33
C LYS A 113 -9.61 14.20 17.24
N PRO A 114 -9.02 14.46 18.43
CA PRO A 114 -9.50 15.53 19.31
C PRO A 114 -9.36 16.91 18.67
N LEU A 115 -8.29 17.13 17.89
CA LEU A 115 -8.06 18.40 17.18
C LEU A 115 -9.12 18.63 16.09
N ALA A 116 -9.49 17.57 15.36
CA ALA A 116 -10.51 17.62 14.33
C ALA A 116 -11.90 17.88 14.91
N GLU A 117 -12.25 17.27 16.05
CA GLU A 117 -13.52 17.50 16.73
C GLU A 117 -13.71 18.97 17.13
N GLU A 118 -12.69 19.58 17.72
CA GLU A 118 -12.72 21.01 18.07
C GLU A 118 -12.78 21.91 16.83
N ALA A 119 -12.02 21.59 15.78
CA ALA A 119 -12.07 22.33 14.53
C ALA A 119 -13.45 22.27 13.85
N ILE A 120 -14.11 21.11 13.86
CA ILE A 120 -15.45 20.93 13.32
C ILE A 120 -16.47 21.76 14.12
N LYS A 121 -16.37 21.78 15.45
CA LYS A 121 -17.23 22.64 16.30
C LYS A 121 -17.11 24.12 15.91
N LEU A 122 -15.88 24.60 15.70
CA LEU A 122 -15.64 25.99 15.26
C LEU A 122 -16.14 26.27 13.83
N VAL A 123 -15.99 25.31 12.92
CA VAL A 123 -16.50 25.46 11.54
C VAL A 123 -18.03 25.52 11.50
N ASN A 124 -18.68 24.75 12.37
CA ASN A 124 -20.14 24.70 12.49
C ASN A 124 -20.71 25.79 13.40
N TRP A 125 -19.85 26.51 14.14
CA TRP A 125 -20.26 27.66 14.94
C TRP A 125 -20.87 28.73 14.03
N PRO A 126 -22.05 29.29 14.36
CA PRO A 126 -22.68 30.36 13.61
C PRO A 126 -21.79 31.61 13.70
N SER A 127 -20.90 31.72 12.74
CA SER A 127 -20.01 32.85 12.51
C SER A 127 -20.65 33.80 11.49
N PRO A 128 -20.37 35.11 11.52
CA PRO A 128 -20.80 36.01 10.45
C PRO A 128 -20.36 35.47 9.08
N PRO A 129 -21.08 35.81 7.99
CA PRO A 129 -20.84 35.24 6.67
C PRO A 129 -19.36 35.29 6.31
N ARG A 130 -18.76 34.12 6.10
CA ARG A 130 -17.40 34.06 5.55
C ARG A 130 -17.43 34.82 4.23
N HIS A 131 -16.44 35.69 4.02
CA HIS A 131 -16.32 36.46 2.77
C HIS A 131 -16.50 35.50 1.59
N PRO A 132 -17.44 35.76 0.66
CA PRO A 132 -17.64 34.91 -0.50
C PRO A 132 -16.30 34.82 -1.23
N ARG A 133 -15.84 33.61 -1.53
CA ARG A 133 -14.67 33.46 -2.39
C ARG A 133 -15.03 34.08 -3.75
N PRO A 134 -14.23 35.02 -4.28
CA PRO A 134 -14.51 35.60 -5.58
C PRO A 134 -14.61 34.50 -6.63
N ASN A 135 -15.68 34.53 -7.42
CA ASN A 135 -15.88 33.59 -8.53
C ASN A 135 -14.77 33.79 -9.56
N GLY A 136 -13.84 32.84 -9.62
CA GLY A 136 -12.87 32.69 -10.70
C GLY A 136 -11.71 33.68 -10.70
N THR A 137 -10.63 33.35 -9.99
CA THR A 137 -9.22 33.33 -10.48
C THR A 137 -8.28 33.07 -9.29
N ALA A 138 -7.16 32.40 -9.58
CA ALA A 138 -6.08 31.99 -8.66
C ALA A 138 -6.35 30.70 -7.86
N GLY A 139 -5.80 29.59 -8.37
CA GLY A 139 -5.65 28.34 -7.63
C GLY A 139 -4.92 28.60 -6.30
N SER A 140 -5.54 28.17 -5.21
CA SER A 140 -4.92 28.20 -3.89
C SER A 140 -3.71 27.27 -3.91
N LYS A 141 -2.51 27.84 -3.95
CA LYS A 141 -1.31 27.14 -3.48
C LYS A 141 -1.49 26.93 -1.98
N THR A 142 -2.07 25.81 -1.59
CA THR A 142 -1.94 25.34 -0.21
C THR A 142 -0.48 24.99 0.00
N SER A 143 0.25 25.86 0.68
CA SER A 143 1.54 25.54 1.28
C SER A 143 1.33 24.34 2.21
N LYS A 144 1.65 23.13 1.73
CA LYS A 144 1.74 21.92 2.56
C LYS A 144 3.04 21.99 3.36
N THR A 145 3.09 22.86 4.35
CA THR A 145 4.13 22.82 5.37
C THR A 145 3.45 22.71 6.73
N GLY A 146 3.33 21.47 7.18
CA GLY A 146 2.80 21.10 8.48
C GLY A 146 3.31 19.71 8.82
N VAL A 147 4.59 19.64 9.19
CA VAL A 147 5.17 18.46 9.86
C VAL A 147 4.54 18.42 11.25
N PHE A 148 3.72 17.41 11.53
CA PHE A 148 3.18 17.18 12.86
C PHE A 148 3.22 15.69 13.21
N LEU A 149 4.00 15.40 14.26
CA LEU A 149 4.35 14.11 14.88
C LEU A 149 3.50 13.84 16.16
N VAL A 150 3.02 12.60 16.41
CA VAL A 150 2.68 11.87 17.69
C VAL A 150 1.39 10.98 17.76
N ASN A 151 1.56 9.65 17.61
CA ASN A 151 0.68 8.46 17.83
C ASN A 151 -0.88 8.55 17.78
N CYS A 152 -1.55 7.71 16.94
CA CYS A 152 -2.35 6.51 17.32
C CYS A 152 -3.57 6.21 16.40
N GLY A 153 -3.57 5.02 15.79
CA GLY A 153 -4.76 4.19 15.57
C GLY A 153 -5.76 4.56 14.47
N GLY A 154 -5.58 3.92 13.31
CA GLY A 154 -6.64 3.67 12.31
C GLY A 154 -6.53 4.54 11.07
N VAL A 155 -6.13 3.93 9.95
CA VAL A 155 -6.12 4.59 8.63
C VAL A 155 -6.84 3.71 7.63
N THR A 156 -8.06 4.14 7.29
CA THR A 156 -8.87 3.60 6.21
C THR A 156 -8.40 4.13 4.87
N VAL A 157 -8.03 3.27 3.91
CA VAL A 157 -8.13 3.52 2.45
C VAL A 157 -8.38 2.18 1.75
N VAL A 158 -8.62 2.24 0.43
CA VAL A 158 -9.36 1.30 -0.43
C VAL A 158 -8.41 0.58 -1.43
N PRO A 159 -8.64 -0.71 -1.83
CA PRO A 159 -7.70 -1.47 -2.66
C PRO A 159 -8.11 -1.64 -4.14
N HIS A 160 -7.13 -1.94 -5.02
CA HIS A 160 -7.31 -2.55 -6.35
C HIS A 160 -6.22 -3.61 -6.63
N ILE A 161 -6.52 -4.63 -7.47
CA ILE A 161 -6.09 -6.05 -7.33
C ILE A 161 -5.26 -6.58 -8.53
N LEU A 162 -4.47 -7.64 -8.30
CA LEU A 162 -3.87 -8.57 -9.28
C LEU A 162 -4.25 -10.04 -8.94
N SER A 163 -4.41 -10.89 -9.97
CA SER A 163 -5.04 -12.22 -9.91
C SER A 163 -4.03 -13.39 -9.98
N ILE A 164 -4.17 -14.41 -9.11
CA ILE A 164 -3.37 -15.66 -9.15
C ILE A 164 -4.30 -16.89 -9.07
N SER A 165 -4.06 -17.92 -9.89
CA SER A 165 -4.95 -19.08 -10.07
C SER A 165 -5.08 -19.98 -8.82
N LYS A 166 -6.31 -20.48 -8.59
CA LYS A 166 -6.75 -21.18 -7.38
C LYS A 166 -6.16 -22.58 -7.17
N GLU A 167 -5.64 -23.23 -8.21
CA GLU A 167 -5.38 -24.68 -8.18
C GLU A 167 -3.94 -25.07 -7.84
N ARG A 168 -3.01 -24.11 -7.71
CA ARG A 168 -1.58 -24.39 -7.42
C ARG A 168 -1.07 -23.89 -6.06
N ILE A 169 -1.97 -23.45 -5.17
CA ILE A 169 -1.64 -22.88 -3.86
C ILE A 169 -1.04 -23.92 -2.88
N LYS A 170 -1.30 -25.22 -3.06
CA LYS A 170 -0.97 -26.24 -2.04
C LYS A 170 0.44 -26.81 -2.08
N THR A 171 1.21 -26.67 -3.17
CA THR A 171 2.46 -27.44 -3.33
C THR A 171 3.75 -26.59 -3.34
N TYR A 172 3.68 -25.28 -3.58
CA TYR A 172 4.89 -24.46 -3.82
C TYR A 172 5.05 -23.22 -2.93
N VAL A 173 4.19 -23.07 -1.92
CA VAL A 173 4.26 -21.98 -0.93
C VAL A 173 5.47 -22.09 -0.01
N SER A 174 6.14 -23.26 0.06
CA SER A 174 7.29 -23.47 0.95
C SER A 174 8.66 -23.15 0.33
N ARG A 175 8.74 -22.81 -0.97
CA ARG A 175 10.04 -22.52 -1.64
C ARG A 175 10.06 -21.34 -2.61
N ALA A 176 8.91 -20.79 -3.04
CA ALA A 176 8.88 -19.71 -4.05
C ALA A 176 8.28 -18.38 -3.55
N ILE A 177 7.74 -18.31 -2.33
CA ILE A 177 7.17 -17.08 -1.76
C ILE A 177 8.22 -16.38 -0.91
N ARG A 178 9.28 -15.98 -1.60
CA ARG A 178 10.28 -15.00 -1.15
C ARG A 178 10.66 -14.15 -2.37
N LEU A 179 9.66 -13.80 -3.16
CA LEU A 179 9.76 -13.16 -4.47
C LEU A 179 8.74 -12.03 -4.50
N CYS A 180 9.27 -10.83 -4.55
CA CYS A 180 8.58 -9.56 -4.37
C CYS A 180 7.38 -9.37 -5.32
N MET A 181 6.29 -8.88 -4.72
CA MET A 181 5.46 -7.72 -5.13
C MET A 181 5.28 -7.38 -6.61
N TYR A 182 3.99 -7.17 -6.95
CA TYR A 182 3.38 -6.34 -8.01
C TYR A 182 4.32 -5.83 -9.09
#